data_AF-A0A0G1Y3T2-F1
#
_entry.id   AF-A0A0G1Y3T2-F1
#
_cell.length_a   1.000
_cell.length_b   1.000
_cell.length_c   1.000
_cell.angle_alpha   90.00
_cell.angle_beta   90.00
_cell.angle_gamma   90.00
#
_symmetry.space_group_name_H-M   'P 1'
#
loop_
_entity.id
_entity.type
_entity.pdbx_description
1 polymer ?
#
loop_
_entity_poly.entity_id
_entity_poly.type
_entity_poly.pdbx_seq_one_letter_code
_entity_poly.pdbx_strand_id
1 'polypeptide(L)'
;MGVGTWTTEFWLDKTLDRAKFVKVFKARFPGGEAENLAVVPDAKPGYLLFHLHVPSEGKDELVPFLEWYARAHSAENKWKPATGHPFNRHS
;
A
#
# COMPACT_ATOMS: atom_id res chain seq x y z
N MET A 1 22.69 -7.51 -10.98
CA MET A 1 21.51 -7.99 -10.24
C MET A 1 20.47 -6.89 -10.36
N GLY A 2 19.42 -7.09 -11.14
CA GLY A 2 18.43 -6.04 -11.39
C GLY A 2 17.74 -5.68 -10.09
N VAL A 3 17.72 -4.39 -9.75
CA VAL A 3 16.96 -3.85 -8.62
C VAL A 3 15.49 -4.04 -8.96
N GLY A 4 14.91 -5.17 -8.57
CA GLY A 4 13.52 -5.48 -8.86
C GLY A 4 12.63 -4.53 -8.07
N THR A 5 11.64 -3.93 -8.71
CA THR A 5 10.57 -3.23 -8.00
C THR A 5 9.36 -4.16 -7.94
N TRP A 6 8.81 -4.34 -6.75
CA TRP A 6 7.60 -5.09 -6.51
C TRP A 6 6.42 -4.14 -6.36
N THR A 7 5.42 -4.29 -7.22
CA THR A 7 4.27 -3.40 -7.27
C THR A 7 3.09 -4.03 -6.56
N THR A 8 2.37 -3.33 -5.68
CA THR A 8 1.20 -3.86 -4.99
C THR A 8 0.08 -2.94 -4.67
N GLU A 9 -1.11 -3.52 -4.63
CA GLU A 9 -2.35 -2.81 -4.35
C GLU A 9 -2.85 -3.16 -2.95
N PHE A 10 -3.27 -2.15 -2.22
CA PHE A 10 -3.77 -2.31 -0.87
C PHE A 10 -4.86 -1.31 -0.56
N TRP A 11 -5.79 -1.75 0.28
CA TRP A 11 -6.90 -0.94 0.75
C TRP A 11 -6.56 -0.37 2.12
N LEU A 12 -6.72 0.93 2.26
CA LEU A 12 -6.62 1.66 3.51
C LEU A 12 -7.93 2.38 3.82
N ASP A 13 -8.16 2.73 5.09
CA ASP A 13 -9.33 3.51 5.47
C ASP A 13 -9.39 4.88 4.75
N LYS A 14 -10.59 5.27 4.28
CA LYS A 14 -10.78 6.55 3.57
C LYS A 14 -10.58 7.79 4.41
N THR A 15 -10.61 7.67 5.73
CA THR A 15 -10.35 8.77 6.65
C THR A 15 -8.87 9.11 6.74
N LEU A 16 -7.98 8.28 6.19
CA LEU A 16 -6.55 8.52 6.18
C LEU A 16 -6.17 9.63 5.21
N ASP A 17 -5.24 10.48 5.65
CA ASP A 17 -4.63 11.49 4.80
C ASP A 17 -3.70 10.83 3.78
N ARG A 18 -4.08 10.94 2.50
CA ARG A 18 -3.38 10.33 1.37
C ARG A 18 -1.98 10.89 1.20
N ALA A 19 -1.83 12.21 1.28
CA ALA A 19 -0.55 12.87 1.07
C ALA A 19 0.44 12.51 2.19
N LYS A 20 -0.06 12.43 3.43
CA LYS A 20 0.71 11.97 4.59
C LYS A 20 1.16 10.53 4.43
N PHE A 21 0.27 9.63 4.00
CA PHE A 21 0.64 8.24 3.73
C PHE A 21 1.76 8.16 2.69
N VAL A 22 1.58 8.80 1.53
CA VAL A 22 2.58 8.79 0.45
C VAL A 22 3.92 9.34 0.93
N LYS A 23 3.91 10.42 1.71
CA LYS A 23 5.12 11.01 2.28
C LYS A 23 5.84 10.05 3.23
N VAL A 24 5.11 9.42 4.14
CA VAL A 24 5.69 8.46 5.11
C VAL A 24 6.20 7.21 4.41
N PHE A 25 5.46 6.70 3.41
CA PHE A 25 5.86 5.56 2.59
C PHE A 25 7.17 5.84 1.85
N LYS A 26 7.26 6.96 1.11
CA LYS A 26 8.49 7.34 0.37
C LYS A 26 9.70 7.56 1.30
N ALA A 27 9.46 7.98 2.54
CA ALA A 27 10.52 8.10 3.54
C ALA A 27 10.99 6.73 4.07
N ARG A 28 10.08 5.75 4.21
CA ARG A 28 10.39 4.41 4.72
C ARG A 28 11.01 3.50 3.66
N PHE A 29 10.59 3.66 2.40
CA PHE A 29 11.03 2.89 1.24
C PHE A 29 11.71 3.84 0.25
N PRO A 30 13.01 4.15 0.42
CA PRO A 30 13.73 5.00 -0.51
C PRO A 30 13.76 4.36 -1.90
N GLY A 31 13.30 5.09 -2.92
CA GLY A 31 13.10 4.56 -4.28
C GLY A 31 11.74 3.87 -4.49
N GLY A 32 10.91 3.77 -3.45
CA GLY A 32 9.53 3.34 -3.57
C GLY A 32 8.59 4.47 -3.96
N GLU A 33 7.48 4.12 -4.62
CA GLU A 33 6.41 5.05 -4.97
C GLU A 33 5.06 4.61 -4.42
N ALA A 34 4.18 5.55 -4.11
CA ALA A 34 2.83 5.26 -3.68
C ALA A 34 1.89 6.15 -4.50
N GLU A 35 1.12 5.52 -5.38
CA GLU A 35 0.14 6.17 -6.21
C GLU A 35 -1.25 5.97 -5.60
N ASN A 36 -2.00 7.06 -5.47
CA ASN A 36 -3.39 6.99 -5.08
C ASN A 36 -4.24 6.76 -6.34
N LEU A 37 -4.81 5.55 -6.47
CA LEU A 37 -5.70 5.25 -7.59
C LEU A 37 -7.04 5.95 -7.40
N ALA A 38 -7.64 6.40 -8.50
CA ALA A 38 -9.01 6.92 -8.48
C ALA A 38 -9.93 5.83 -7.93
N VAL A 39 -10.88 6.22 -7.08
CA VAL A 39 -11.86 5.31 -6.47
C VAL A 39 -12.61 4.61 -7.61
N VAL A 40 -12.28 3.35 -7.86
CA VAL A 40 -13.01 2.52 -8.83
C VAL A 40 -14.45 2.36 -8.34
N PRO A 41 -15.44 2.26 -9.23
CA PRO A 41 -16.84 2.08 -8.85
C PRO A 41 -17.09 0.80 -8.02
N ASP A 42 -16.17 -0.18 -8.08
CA ASP A 42 -16.17 -1.40 -7.25
C ASP A 42 -15.34 -1.25 -5.95
N ALA A 43 -14.83 -0.04 -5.66
CA ALA A 43 -14.04 0.20 -4.45
C ALA A 43 -14.89 -0.05 -3.21
N LYS A 44 -14.35 -0.84 -2.28
CA LYS A 44 -15.02 -1.15 -1.01
C LYS A 44 -15.39 0.19 -0.32
N PRO A 45 -16.67 0.43 -0.02
CA PRO A 45 -17.09 1.69 0.57
C PRO A 45 -16.36 1.89 1.90
N GLY A 46 -15.75 3.07 2.07
CA GLY A 46 -14.93 3.36 3.25
C GLY A 46 -13.43 3.10 3.09
N TYR A 47 -12.97 2.65 1.92
CA TYR A 47 -11.55 2.38 1.67
C TYR A 47 -11.00 3.19 0.49
N LEU A 48 -9.69 3.41 0.49
CA LEU A 48 -8.88 3.97 -0.57
C LEU A 48 -7.95 2.89 -1.09
N LEU A 49 -7.89 2.76 -2.41
CA LEU A 49 -6.94 1.90 -3.08
C LEU A 49 -5.68 2.69 -3.35
N PHE A 50 -4.55 2.13 -2.95
CA PHE A 50 -3.25 2.66 -3.26
C PHE A 50 -2.43 1.60 -3.98
N HIS A 51 -1.63 2.05 -4.93
CA HIS A 51 -0.66 1.24 -5.66
C HIS A 51 0.73 1.62 -5.17
N LEU A 52 1.42 0.68 -4.53
CA LEU A 52 2.79 0.83 -4.03
C LEU A 52 3.76 0.21 -5.00
N HIS A 53 4.86 0.88 -5.22
CA HIS A 53 6.05 0.36 -5.86
C HIS A 53 7.08 0.26 -4.76
N VAL A 54 7.43 -0.95 -4.35
CA VAL A 54 8.37 -1.22 -3.26
C VAL A 54 9.64 -1.82 -3.84
N PRO A 55 10.83 -1.30 -3.54
CA PRO A 55 12.08 -1.96 -3.89
C PRO A 55 12.11 -3.39 -3.32
N SER A 56 12.67 -4.37 -4.03
CA SER A 56 12.67 -5.77 -3.59
C SER A 56 13.26 -5.96 -2.18
N GLU A 57 14.23 -5.12 -1.79
CA GLU A 57 14.86 -5.11 -0.47
C GLU A 57 13.88 -4.74 0.67
N GLY A 58 12.82 -3.99 0.35
CA GLY A 58 11.79 -3.54 1.30
C GLY A 58 10.51 -4.36 1.28
N LYS A 59 10.44 -5.41 0.45
CA LYS A 59 9.21 -6.22 0.28
C LYS A 59 8.72 -6.82 1.61
N ASP A 60 9.62 -7.41 2.39
CA ASP A 60 9.26 -8.05 3.66
C ASP A 60 8.88 -7.03 4.76
N GLU A 61 9.35 -5.79 4.64
CA GLU A 61 9.01 -4.70 5.57
C GLU A 61 7.68 -4.02 5.23
N LEU A 62 7.11 -4.28 4.05
CA LEU A 62 5.87 -3.63 3.63
C LEU A 62 4.69 -3.99 4.53
N VAL A 63 4.46 -5.28 4.76
CA VAL A 63 3.30 -5.73 5.54
C VAL A 63 3.36 -5.18 6.98
N PRO A 64 4.50 -5.31 7.71
CA PRO A 64 4.66 -4.68 9.03
C PRO A 64 4.45 -3.16 9.00
N PHE A 65 4.92 -2.48 7.95
CA PHE A 65 4.72 -1.04 7.78
C PHE A 65 3.23 -0.69 7.63
N LEU A 66 2.50 -1.42 6.78
CA LEU A 66 1.07 -1.19 6.55
C LEU A 66 0.26 -1.45 7.82
N GLU A 67 0.57 -2.52 8.54
CA GLU A 67 -0.02 -2.83 9.85
C GLU A 67 0.20 -1.71 10.87
N TRP A 68 1.45 -1.26 10.99
CA TRP A 68 1.80 -0.18 11.90
C TRP A 68 1.09 1.12 11.52
N TYR A 69 1.09 1.50 10.24
CA TYR A 69 0.49 2.75 9.78
C TYR A 69 -1.03 2.74 9.98
N ALA A 70 -1.67 1.62 9.63
CA ALA A 70 -3.11 1.45 9.83
C ALA A 70 -3.47 1.50 11.32
N ARG A 71 -2.69 0.87 12.20
CA ARG A 71 -2.92 0.94 13.65
C ARG A 71 -2.70 2.34 14.22
N ALA A 72 -1.73 3.09 13.69
CA ALA A 72 -1.40 4.43 14.16
C ALA A 72 -2.39 5.50 13.68
N HIS A 73 -3.04 5.28 12.53
CA HIS A 73 -3.82 6.32 11.87
C HIS A 73 -5.28 5.96 11.56
N SER A 74 -5.67 4.68 11.61
CA SER A 74 -7.06 4.23 11.48
C SER A 74 -7.56 3.75 12.84
N ALA A 75 -8.60 4.39 13.36
CA ALA A 75 -9.22 4.02 14.64
C ALA A 75 -9.73 2.56 14.66
N GLU A 76 -10.06 2.03 13.47
CA GLU A 76 -10.57 0.68 13.29
C GLU A 76 -9.51 -0.29 12.72
N ASN A 77 -8.25 0.14 12.61
CA ASN A 77 -7.15 -0.62 12.01
C ASN A 77 -7.54 -1.23 10.64
N LYS A 78 -8.30 -0.46 9.85
CA LYS A 78 -8.86 -0.91 8.57
C LYS A 78 -7.80 -0.84 7.47
N TRP A 79 -7.01 -1.91 7.36
CA TRP A 79 -6.18 -2.16 6.21
C TRP A 79 -6.35 -3.60 5.74
N LYS A 80 -6.17 -3.82 4.44
CA LYS A 80 -6.12 -5.17 3.85
C LYS A 80 -5.39 -5.13 2.52
N PRO A 81 -4.69 -6.20 2.13
CA PRO A 81 -4.23 -6.34 0.76
C PRO A 81 -5.43 -6.28 -0.20
N ALA A 82 -5.26 -5.68 -1.37
CA ALA A 82 -6.28 -5.73 -2.41
C ALA A 82 -6.19 -7.09 -3.11
N THR A 83 -6.73 -8.13 -2.46
CA THR A 83 -6.76 -9.52 -2.93
C THR A 83 -7.71 -9.76 -4.14
N GLY A 84 -7.88 -8.76 -5.00
CA GLY A 84 -8.65 -8.85 -6.25
C GLY A 84 -7.78 -8.97 -7.50
N HIS A 85 -6.52 -8.55 -7.46
CA HIS A 85 -5.53 -8.90 -8.47
C HIS A 85 -4.67 -10.03 -7.90
N PRO A 86 -4.84 -11.28 -8.36
CA PRO A 86 -3.91 -12.34 -8.00
C PRO A 86 -2.54 -11.88 -8.49
N PHE A 87 -1.68 -11.58 -7.53
CA PHE A 87 -0.25 -11.66 -7.76
C PHE A 87 0.01 -13.02 -8.34
N ASN A 88 0.35 -13.02 -9.62
CA ASN A 88 0.79 -14.20 -10.30
C ASN A 88 1.95 -14.76 -9.47
N ARG A 89 1.67 -15.84 -8.75
CA ARG A 89 2.64 -16.75 -8.20
C ARG A 89 3.20 -17.50 -9.41
N HIS A 90 4.21 -16.93 -10.07
CA HIS A 90 5.09 -17.58 -11.05
C HIS A 90 6.22 -16.59 -11.36
N SER A 91 7.51 -16.93 -11.36
CA SER A 91 8.24 -18.20 -11.29
C SER A 91 9.63 -17.91 -10.72
#